data_AF-A0A177CKL8-F1
#
_entry.id   AF-A0A177CKL8-F1
#
_cell.length_a   1.000
_cell.length_b   1.000
_cell.length_c   1.000
_cell.angle_alpha   90.00
_cell.angle_beta   90.00
_cell.angle_gamma   90.00
#
_symmetry.space_group_name_H-M   'P 1'
#
loop_
_entity.id
_entity.type
_entity.pdbx_description
1 polymer ?
#
loop_
_entity_poly.entity_id
_entity_poly.type
_entity_poly.pdbx_seq_one_letter_code
_entity_poly.pdbx_strand_id
1 'polypeptide(L)'
;MSGLEAALFNLKFTAKSLNRQALKAGKDETAEKAKVEKAMKQGHHDIARIYAQNAVRKQNEKLNLLQLASRVDAVAGRVQTAVTMRQVTGNMQKVVKSMDVAMKSMNLERITAVMDGFEKNFNDLDVVDEFTREATSSATAVGTPQDDVDRLMAQAADKVGVELSADLEEATPAKTKIGPTEQEEQGLNERLRALRN
;
A
#
# COMPACT_ATOMS: atom_id res chain seq x y z
N MET A 1 -7.08 -5.00 -29.95
CA MET A 1 -6.17 -5.40 -28.85
C MET A 1 -4.78 -5.59 -29.43
N SER A 2 -3.77 -4.93 -28.87
CA SER A 2 -2.39 -5.18 -29.28
C SER A 2 -1.99 -6.61 -28.93
N GLY A 3 -1.05 -7.22 -29.66
CA GLY A 3 -0.56 -8.57 -29.33
C GLY A 3 -0.03 -8.67 -27.88
N LEU A 4 0.46 -7.56 -27.32
CA LEU A 4 0.92 -7.45 -25.93
C LEU A 4 -0.23 -7.51 -24.92
N GLU A 5 -1.39 -6.93 -25.22
CA GLU A 5 -2.59 -7.00 -24.35
C GLU A 5 -3.17 -8.41 -24.34
N ALA A 6 -3.20 -9.08 -25.49
CA ALA A 6 -3.64 -10.47 -25.59
C ALA A 6 -2.67 -11.42 -24.83
N ALA A 7 -1.36 -11.21 -24.97
CA ALA A 7 -0.36 -11.95 -24.22
C ALA A 7 -0.50 -11.73 -22.71
N LEU A 8 -0.72 -10.48 -22.27
CA LEU A 8 -0.95 -10.14 -20.88
C LEU A 8 -2.18 -10.84 -20.30
N PHE A 9 -3.29 -10.86 -21.03
CA PHE A 9 -4.50 -11.57 -20.63
C PHE A 9 -4.22 -13.07 -20.46
N ASN A 10 -3.57 -13.70 -21.44
CA ASN A 10 -3.22 -15.11 -21.39
C ASN A 10 -2.27 -15.43 -20.22
N LEU A 11 -1.29 -14.57 -19.92
CA LEU A 11 -0.38 -14.76 -18.79
C LEU A 11 -1.11 -14.68 -17.45
N LYS A 12 -1.97 -13.67 -17.24
CA LYS A 12 -2.79 -13.55 -16.03
C LYS A 12 -3.77 -14.72 -15.88
N PHE A 13 -4.38 -15.15 -16.97
CA PHE A 13 -5.28 -16.30 -16.98
C PHE A 13 -4.53 -17.59 -16.62
N THR A 14 -3.37 -17.83 -17.22
CA THR A 14 -2.53 -18.98 -16.92
C THR A 14 -2.06 -18.98 -15.46
N ALA A 15 -1.60 -17.85 -14.92
CA ALA A 15 -1.22 -17.73 -13.51
C ALA A 15 -2.39 -18.10 -12.58
N LYS A 16 -3.60 -17.61 -12.88
CA LYS A 16 -4.81 -17.95 -12.11
C LYS A 16 -5.21 -19.42 -12.24
N SER A 17 -5.09 -19.99 -13.44
CA SER A 17 -5.35 -21.41 -13.70
C SER A 17 -4.38 -22.31 -12.93
N LEU A 18 -3.09 -21.99 -12.95
CA LEU A 18 -2.05 -22.71 -12.20
C LEU A 18 -2.30 -22.66 -10.69
N ASN A 19 -2.65 -21.48 -10.15
CA ASN A 19 -3.03 -21.35 -8.74
C ASN A 19 -4.24 -22.23 -8.37
N ARG A 20 -5.25 -22.30 -9.25
CA ARG A 20 -6.41 -23.17 -9.04
C ARG A 20 -6.03 -24.66 -9.07
N GLN A 21 -5.14 -25.06 -9.97
CA GLN A 21 -4.61 -26.42 -10.03
C GLN A 21 -3.79 -26.76 -8.79
N ALA A 22 -2.97 -25.83 -8.29
CA ALA A 22 -2.22 -26.00 -7.05
C ALA A 22 -3.14 -26.18 -5.84
N LEU A 23 -4.23 -25.40 -5.76
CA LEU A 23 -5.25 -25.57 -4.71
C LEU A 23 -5.92 -26.94 -4.79
N LYS A 24 -6.23 -27.43 -6.01
CA LYS A 24 -6.79 -28.77 -6.20
C LYS A 24 -5.80 -29.86 -5.76
N ALA A 25 -4.54 -29.76 -6.17
CA ALA A 25 -3.48 -30.67 -5.74
C ALA A 25 -3.31 -30.68 -4.21
N GLY A 26 -3.47 -29.53 -3.54
CA GLY A 26 -3.48 -29.43 -2.07
C GLY A 26 -4.68 -30.11 -1.42
N LYS A 27 -5.87 -30.04 -2.03
CA LYS A 27 -7.03 -30.81 -1.55
C LYS A 27 -6.81 -32.31 -1.70
N ASP A 28 -6.30 -32.74 -2.84
CA ASP A 28 -5.98 -34.15 -3.10
C ASP A 28 -4.91 -34.65 -2.11
N GLU A 29 -3.88 -33.84 -1.81
CA GLU A 29 -2.88 -34.13 -0.77
C GLU A 29 -3.53 -34.38 0.60
N THR A 30 -4.44 -33.51 1.04
CA THR A 30 -5.14 -33.70 2.32
C THR A 30 -6.01 -34.95 2.35
N ALA A 31 -6.64 -35.29 1.22
CA ALA A 31 -7.45 -36.51 1.10
C ALA A 31 -6.57 -37.77 1.20
N GLU A 32 -5.40 -37.78 0.56
CA GLU A 32 -4.45 -38.90 0.67
C GLU A 32 -3.86 -39.02 2.09
N LYS A 33 -3.56 -37.91 2.77
CA LYS A 33 -3.14 -37.94 4.20
C LYS A 33 -4.22 -38.57 5.10
N ALA A 34 -5.48 -38.22 4.89
CA ALA A 34 -6.58 -38.84 5.64
C ALA A 34 -6.70 -40.36 5.38
N LYS A 35 -6.38 -40.82 4.16
CA LYS A 35 -6.33 -42.26 3.84
C LYS A 35 -5.14 -42.94 4.52
N VAL A 36 -3.98 -42.29 4.62
CA VAL A 36 -2.82 -42.80 5.38
C VAL A 36 -3.21 -43.02 6.83
N GLU A 37 -3.84 -42.04 7.48
CA GLU A 37 -4.27 -42.17 8.88
C GLU A 37 -5.24 -43.34 9.09
N LYS A 38 -6.19 -43.53 8.17
CA LYS A 38 -7.12 -44.66 8.21
C LYS A 38 -6.41 -46.00 8.03
N ALA A 39 -5.52 -46.12 7.05
CA ALA A 39 -4.77 -47.35 6.79
C ALA A 39 -3.83 -47.71 7.95
N MET A 40 -3.22 -46.70 8.59
CA MET A 40 -2.39 -46.88 9.78
C MET A 40 -3.20 -47.39 10.98
N LYS A 41 -4.41 -46.86 11.21
CA LYS A 41 -5.31 -47.34 12.27
C LYS A 41 -5.77 -48.78 12.07
N GLN A 42 -5.86 -49.23 10.81
CA GLN A 42 -6.23 -50.60 10.46
C GLN A 42 -5.04 -51.57 10.47
N GLY A 43 -3.81 -51.11 10.74
CA GLY A 43 -2.60 -51.94 10.75
C GLY A 43 -2.06 -52.31 9.36
N HIS A 44 -2.60 -51.73 8.28
CA HIS A 44 -2.17 -52.01 6.90
C HIS A 44 -1.00 -51.11 6.48
N HIS A 45 0.19 -51.40 7.01
CA HIS A 45 1.39 -50.58 6.81
C HIS A 45 1.83 -50.44 5.35
N ASP A 46 1.67 -51.48 4.53
CA ASP A 46 2.05 -51.41 3.11
C ASP A 46 1.13 -50.49 2.29
N ILE A 47 -0.17 -50.52 2.59
CA ILE A 47 -1.17 -49.63 1.98
C ILE A 47 -0.94 -48.19 2.43
N ALA A 48 -0.63 -47.97 3.71
CA ALA A 48 -0.31 -46.66 4.24
C ALA A 48 0.94 -46.05 3.57
N ARG A 49 1.97 -46.86 3.27
CA ARG A 49 3.18 -46.41 2.57
C ARG A 49 2.87 -45.92 1.15
N ILE A 50 1.98 -46.60 0.42
CA ILE A 50 1.56 -46.18 -0.93
C ILE A 50 0.80 -44.85 -0.88
N TYR A 51 -0.16 -44.70 0.02
CA TYR A 51 -0.90 -43.43 0.18
C TYR A 51 0.02 -42.27 0.63
N ALA A 52 1.01 -42.56 1.48
CA ALA A 52 1.99 -41.56 1.90
C ALA A 52 2.86 -41.07 0.74
N GLN A 53 3.35 -41.99 -0.11
CA GLN A 53 4.09 -41.62 -1.32
C GLN A 53 3.25 -40.75 -2.27
N ASN A 54 1.96 -41.09 -2.45
CA ASN A 54 1.04 -40.28 -3.24
C ASN A 54 0.82 -38.89 -2.65
N ALA A 55 0.71 -38.77 -1.32
CA ALA A 55 0.59 -37.48 -0.65
C ALA A 55 1.83 -36.60 -0.87
N VAL A 56 3.04 -37.15 -0.70
CA VAL A 56 4.29 -36.42 -0.94
C VAL A 56 4.40 -35.99 -2.41
N ARG A 57 4.04 -36.86 -3.35
CA ARG A 57 4.01 -36.51 -4.78
C ARG A 57 3.07 -35.34 -5.05
N LYS A 58 1.87 -35.33 -4.47
CA LYS A 58 0.90 -34.23 -4.61
C LYS A 58 1.34 -32.94 -3.93
N GLN A 59 2.04 -33.03 -2.80
CA GLN A 59 2.66 -31.88 -2.14
C GLN A 59 3.74 -31.24 -3.04
N ASN A 60 4.61 -32.04 -3.65
CA ASN A 60 5.64 -31.55 -4.58
C ASN A 60 5.01 -30.96 -5.84
N GLU A 61 3.97 -31.58 -6.39
CA GLU A 61 3.20 -31.07 -7.53
C GLU A 61 2.61 -29.68 -7.21
N LYS A 62 1.99 -29.52 -6.03
CA LYS A 62 1.47 -28.23 -5.56
C LYS A 62 2.56 -27.16 -5.47
N LEU A 63 3.71 -27.48 -4.88
CA LEU A 63 4.83 -26.52 -4.74
C LEU A 63 5.35 -26.08 -6.11
N ASN A 64 5.54 -27.01 -7.04
CA ASN A 64 5.99 -26.71 -8.39
C ASN A 64 4.99 -25.82 -9.15
N LEU A 65 3.68 -26.11 -9.02
CA LEU A 65 2.62 -25.30 -9.63
C LEU A 65 2.56 -23.88 -9.05
N LEU A 66 2.73 -23.73 -7.73
CA LEU A 66 2.79 -22.41 -7.07
C LEU A 66 4.00 -21.60 -7.52
N GLN A 67 5.18 -22.24 -7.60
CA GLN A 67 6.38 -21.58 -8.10
C GLN A 67 6.21 -21.12 -9.55
N LEU A 68 5.64 -21.97 -10.41
CA LEU A 68 5.37 -21.61 -11.80
C LEU A 68 4.35 -20.47 -11.89
N ALA A 69 3.26 -20.54 -11.11
CA ALA A 69 2.24 -19.48 -11.07
C ALA A 69 2.84 -18.13 -10.65
N SER A 70 3.67 -18.11 -9.60
CA SER A 70 4.36 -16.90 -9.14
C SER A 70 5.30 -16.31 -10.20
N ARG A 71 6.07 -17.16 -10.89
CA ARG A 71 6.93 -16.72 -11.99
C ARG A 71 6.13 -16.13 -13.15
N VAL A 72 5.04 -16.77 -13.54
CA VAL A 72 4.14 -16.27 -14.62
C VAL A 72 3.50 -14.95 -14.23
N ASP A 73 3.05 -14.80 -12.97
CA ASP A 73 2.45 -13.57 -12.47
C ASP A 73 3.46 -12.40 -12.44
N ALA A 74 4.70 -12.67 -12.03
CA ALA A 74 5.78 -11.67 -12.08
C ALA A 74 6.05 -11.20 -13.53
N VAL A 75 6.04 -12.11 -14.50
CA VAL A 75 6.17 -11.75 -15.93
C VAL A 75 4.94 -10.96 -16.40
N ALA A 76 3.74 -11.36 -16.00
CA ALA A 76 2.51 -10.63 -16.31
C ALA A 76 2.55 -9.19 -15.76
N GLY A 77 3.07 -8.98 -14.55
CA GLY A 77 3.26 -7.65 -13.97
C GLY A 77 4.19 -6.77 -14.81
N ARG A 78 5.33 -7.30 -15.24
CA ARG A 78 6.26 -6.57 -16.14
C ARG A 78 5.62 -6.23 -17.49
N VAL A 79 4.87 -7.17 -18.06
CA VAL A 79 4.14 -6.95 -19.32
C VAL A 79 3.05 -5.89 -19.14
N GLN A 80 2.34 -5.89 -18.01
CA GLN A 80 1.35 -4.86 -17.68
C GLN A 80 1.99 -3.48 -17.66
N THR A 81 3.13 -3.33 -16.97
CA THR A 81 3.86 -2.05 -16.94
C THR A 81 4.27 -1.62 -18.35
N ALA A 82 4.77 -2.53 -19.18
CA ALA A 82 5.12 -2.22 -20.57
C ALA A 82 3.91 -1.78 -21.41
N VAL A 83 2.75 -2.42 -21.25
CA VAL A 83 1.50 -2.03 -21.92
C VAL A 83 1.07 -0.64 -21.47
N THR A 84 1.08 -0.36 -20.16
CA THR A 84 0.72 0.96 -19.63
C THR A 84 1.68 2.04 -20.12
N MET A 85 2.99 1.79 -20.07
CA MET A 85 3.99 2.73 -20.58
C MET A 85 3.80 3.02 -22.06
N ARG A 86 3.52 1.99 -22.88
CA ARG A 86 3.20 2.18 -24.30
C ARG A 86 1.97 3.06 -24.50
N GLN A 87 0.92 2.88 -23.70
CA GLN A 87 -0.29 3.70 -23.78
C GLN A 87 -0.01 5.15 -23.38
N VAL A 88 0.78 5.37 -22.32
CA VAL A 88 1.23 6.70 -21.90
C VAL A 88 2.06 7.36 -23.01
N THR A 89 3.05 6.67 -23.59
CA THR A 89 3.85 7.19 -24.70
C THR A 89 2.99 7.56 -25.91
N GLY A 90 1.99 6.73 -26.25
CA GLY A 90 1.05 7.02 -27.32
C GLY A 90 0.20 8.28 -27.04
N ASN A 91 -0.22 8.48 -25.79
CA ASN A 91 -0.94 9.69 -25.39
C ASN A 91 -0.02 10.92 -25.41
N MET A 92 1.21 10.81 -24.91
CA MET A 92 2.18 11.90 -24.96
C MET A 92 2.51 12.29 -26.41
N GLN A 93 2.63 11.34 -27.34
CA GLN A 93 2.79 11.66 -28.76
C GLN A 93 1.61 12.45 -29.33
N LYS A 94 0.37 12.14 -28.93
CA LYS A 94 -0.81 12.91 -29.33
C LYS A 94 -0.76 14.32 -28.76
N VAL A 95 -0.41 14.47 -27.48
CA VAL A 95 -0.26 15.77 -26.82
C VAL A 95 0.81 16.63 -27.48
N VAL A 96 1.97 16.05 -27.79
CA VAL A 96 3.06 16.75 -28.50
C VAL A 96 2.60 17.19 -29.90
N LYS A 97 1.88 16.35 -30.64
CA LYS A 97 1.31 16.74 -31.94
C LYS A 97 0.28 17.86 -31.81
N SER A 98 -0.62 17.80 -30.83
CA SER A 98 -1.58 18.89 -30.61
C SER A 98 -0.89 20.18 -30.18
N MET A 99 0.19 20.08 -29.40
CA MET A 99 0.98 21.23 -28.99
C MET A 99 1.73 21.84 -30.18
N ASP A 100 2.30 21.03 -31.09
CA ASP A 100 2.95 21.53 -32.32
C ASP A 100 1.96 22.30 -33.22
N VAL A 101 0.72 21.81 -33.33
CA VAL A 101 -0.35 22.53 -34.05
C VAL A 101 -0.75 23.82 -33.32
N ALA A 102 -0.91 23.77 -31.99
CA ALA A 102 -1.25 24.95 -31.19
C ALA A 102 -0.15 26.02 -31.28
N MET A 103 1.12 25.62 -31.21
CA MET A 103 2.28 26.50 -31.36
C MET A 103 2.36 27.13 -32.76
N LYS A 104 2.02 26.40 -33.82
CA LYS A 104 1.91 26.96 -35.17
C LYS A 104 0.77 27.97 -35.33
N SER A 105 -0.31 27.81 -34.55
CA SER A 105 -1.44 28.73 -34.53
C SER A 105 -1.26 29.92 -33.56
N MET A 106 -0.29 29.84 -32.64
CA MET A 106 0.13 30.96 -31.80
C MET A 106 0.88 31.98 -32.66
N ASN A 107 0.15 32.96 -33.18
CA ASN A 107 0.76 34.11 -33.83
C ASN A 107 1.47 34.96 -32.76
N LEU A 108 2.80 35.02 -32.85
CA LEU A 108 3.66 35.85 -31.99
C LEU A 108 3.16 37.29 -31.89
N GLU A 109 2.64 37.88 -32.98
CA GLU A 109 2.09 39.25 -32.97
C GLU A 109 0.88 39.41 -32.06
N ARG A 110 0.02 38.38 -31.98
CA ARG A 110 -1.16 38.40 -31.11
C ARG A 110 -0.76 38.24 -29.64
N ILE A 111 0.28 37.45 -29.37
CA ILE A 111 0.81 37.26 -28.01
C ILE A 111 1.51 38.54 -27.54
N THR A 112 2.33 39.18 -28.38
CA THR A 112 2.93 40.48 -28.05
C THR A 112 1.86 41.55 -27.85
N ALA A 113 0.81 41.60 -28.67
CA ALA A 113 -0.28 42.56 -28.47
C ALA A 113 -1.07 42.34 -27.16
N VAL A 114 -1.27 41.08 -26.76
CA VAL A 114 -1.91 40.74 -25.48
C VAL A 114 -0.96 41.01 -24.30
N MET A 115 0.35 40.79 -24.46
CA MET A 115 1.36 41.10 -23.44
C MET A 115 1.54 42.61 -23.25
N ASP A 116 1.55 43.41 -24.32
CA ASP A 116 1.56 44.88 -24.23
C ASP A 116 0.29 45.39 -23.52
N GLY A 117 -0.87 44.80 -23.81
CA GLY A 117 -2.12 45.11 -23.13
C GLY A 117 -2.14 44.65 -21.66
N PHE A 118 -1.51 43.51 -21.36
CA PHE A 118 -1.34 43.00 -20.00
C PHE A 118 -0.39 43.89 -19.21
N GLU A 119 0.76 44.28 -19.74
CA GLU A 119 1.73 45.18 -19.10
C GLU A 119 1.11 46.55 -18.83
N LYS A 120 0.25 47.05 -19.73
CA LYS A 120 -0.53 48.26 -19.49
C LYS A 120 -1.53 48.09 -18.34
N ASN A 121 -2.29 47.00 -18.34
CA ASN A 121 -3.24 46.70 -17.27
C ASN A 121 -2.55 46.36 -15.94
N PHE A 122 -1.35 45.78 -15.96
CA PHE A 122 -0.57 45.42 -14.79
C PHE A 122 0.14 46.64 -14.21
N ASN A 123 0.60 47.58 -15.03
CA ASN A 123 1.01 48.90 -14.56
C ASN A 123 -0.17 49.65 -13.92
N ASP A 124 -1.38 49.57 -14.49
CA ASP A 124 -2.57 50.13 -13.85
C ASP A 124 -2.91 49.41 -12.54
N LEU A 125 -2.68 48.09 -12.45
CA LEU A 125 -2.91 47.29 -11.25
C LEU A 125 -1.83 47.51 -10.18
N ASP A 126 -0.56 47.72 -10.55
CA ASP A 126 0.52 48.08 -9.64
C ASP A 126 0.37 49.53 -9.16
N VAL A 127 -0.15 50.44 -9.99
CA VAL A 127 -0.55 51.79 -9.53
C VAL A 127 -1.74 51.69 -8.58
N VAL A 128 -2.70 50.79 -8.82
CA VAL A 128 -3.79 50.50 -7.89
C VAL A 128 -3.32 49.74 -6.65
N ASP A 129 -2.33 48.83 -6.73
CA ASP A 129 -1.75 48.12 -5.58
C ASP A 129 -0.86 49.05 -4.77
N GLU A 130 -0.13 50.00 -5.37
CA GLU A 130 0.59 51.04 -4.64
C GLU A 130 -0.39 51.98 -3.92
N PHE A 131 -1.47 52.40 -4.58
CA PHE A 131 -2.54 53.20 -3.95
C PHE A 131 -3.34 52.40 -2.90
N THR A 132 -3.55 51.11 -3.13
CA THR A 132 -4.27 50.20 -2.23
C THR A 132 -3.38 49.77 -1.08
N ARG A 133 -2.08 49.57 -1.25
CA ARG A 133 -1.10 49.18 -0.22
C ARG A 133 -0.71 50.39 0.62
N GLU A 134 -0.69 51.61 0.12
CA GLU A 134 -0.66 52.83 0.96
C GLU A 134 -1.96 52.94 1.80
N ALA A 135 -3.13 52.65 1.20
CA ALA A 135 -4.42 52.66 1.92
C ALA A 135 -4.66 51.45 2.84
N THR A 136 -3.99 50.31 2.58
CA THR A 136 -4.22 49.00 3.22
C THR A 136 -3.04 48.56 4.09
N SER A 137 -1.84 49.12 3.95
CA SER A 137 -0.74 48.99 4.94
C SER A 137 -1.16 49.57 6.29
N SER A 138 -2.01 50.60 6.30
CA SER A 138 -2.70 51.04 7.52
C SER A 138 -3.78 50.07 8.03
N ALA A 139 -4.26 49.11 7.22
CA ALA A 139 -5.40 48.24 7.55
C ALA A 139 -5.07 46.74 7.73
N THR A 140 -4.01 46.17 7.15
CA THR A 140 -3.77 44.71 7.12
C THR A 140 -2.37 44.24 7.56
N ALA A 141 -1.69 44.97 8.44
CA ALA A 141 -0.61 44.37 9.25
C ALA A 141 -1.10 43.25 10.21
N VAL A 142 -2.40 42.91 10.19
CA VAL A 142 -3.11 42.05 11.16
C VAL A 142 -3.63 40.74 10.50
N GLY A 143 -3.17 40.39 9.30
CA GLY A 143 -3.87 39.43 8.44
C GLY A 143 -3.63 37.94 8.65
N THR A 144 -2.52 37.49 9.23
CA THR A 144 -2.34 36.05 9.52
C THR A 144 -1.32 35.80 10.64
N PRO A 145 -1.77 35.40 11.85
CA PRO A 145 -0.89 34.99 12.93
C PRO A 145 -0.19 33.66 12.58
N GLN A 146 1.13 33.64 12.73
CA GLN A 146 1.97 32.46 12.57
C GLN A 146 1.50 31.27 13.44
N ASP A 147 0.87 31.57 14.58
CA ASP A 147 0.42 30.60 15.58
C ASP A 147 -0.62 29.59 15.07
N ASP A 148 -1.48 29.95 14.12
CA ASP A 148 -2.50 29.02 13.60
C ASP A 148 -1.87 27.97 12.66
N VAL A 149 -0.76 28.31 11.99
CA VAL A 149 0.02 27.39 11.17
C VAL A 149 0.75 26.39 12.06
N ASP A 150 1.31 26.87 13.17
CA ASP A 150 2.00 26.02 14.14
C ASP A 150 1.03 25.11 14.90
N ARG A 151 -0.20 25.57 15.18
CA ARG A 151 -1.26 24.73 15.75
C ARG A 151 -1.69 23.60 14.81
N LEU A 152 -1.71 23.83 13.50
CA LEU A 152 -2.03 22.81 12.50
C LEU A 152 -0.94 21.72 12.44
N MET A 153 0.33 22.13 12.52
CA MET A 153 1.48 21.23 12.59
C MET A 153 1.46 20.38 13.87
N ALA A 154 1.10 20.96 15.01
CA ALA A 154 0.97 20.24 16.28
C ALA A 154 -0.14 19.17 16.23
N GLN A 155 -1.31 19.49 15.66
CA GLN A 155 -2.41 18.53 15.50
C GLN A 155 -2.08 17.36 14.57
N ALA A 156 -1.21 17.56 13.58
CA ALA A 156 -0.75 16.49 12.69
C ALA A 156 0.20 15.53 13.41
N ALA A 157 1.04 16.04 14.32
CA ALA A 157 1.96 15.23 15.13
C ALA A 157 1.22 14.33 16.14
N ASP A 158 0.20 14.85 16.82
CA ASP A 158 -0.57 14.09 17.82
C ASP A 158 -1.28 12.87 17.21
N LYS A 159 -1.79 12.98 15.98
CA LYS A 159 -2.44 11.85 15.30
C LYS A 159 -1.49 10.69 15.02
N VAL A 160 -0.24 10.98 14.67
CA VAL A 160 0.81 9.98 14.45
C VAL A 160 1.21 9.30 15.76
N GLY A 161 1.20 10.04 16.89
CA GLY A 161 1.50 9.48 18.21
C GLY A 161 0.42 8.56 18.76
N VAL A 162 -0.86 8.82 18.45
CA VAL A 162 -2.00 7.99 18.88
C VAL A 162 -2.04 6.66 18.12
N GLU A 163 -1.72 6.62 16.82
CA GLU A 163 -1.65 5.37 16.06
C GLU A 163 -0.55 4.43 16.58
N LEU A 164 0.61 4.99 16.96
CA LEU A 164 1.70 4.22 17.57
C LEU A 164 1.34 3.63 18.95
N SER A 165 0.50 4.33 19.70
CA SER A 165 0.06 3.90 21.03
C SER A 165 -1.03 2.81 20.95
N ALA A 166 -1.92 2.90 19.95
CA ALA A 166 -2.93 1.88 19.68
C ALA A 166 -2.32 0.55 19.21
N ASP A 167 -1.27 0.60 18.38
CA ASP A 167 -0.51 -0.59 17.94
C ASP A 167 0.21 -1.30 19.11
N LEU A 168 0.58 -0.57 20.16
CA LEU A 168 1.18 -1.13 21.37
C LEU A 168 0.15 -1.76 22.31
N GLU A 169 -1.09 -1.28 22.34
CA GLU A 169 -2.19 -1.86 23.13
C GLU A 169 -2.80 -3.13 22.49
N GLU A 170 -2.76 -3.28 21.16
CA GLU A 170 -3.28 -4.47 20.47
C GLU A 170 -2.37 -5.71 20.64
N ALA A 171 -1.10 -5.49 21.03
CA ALA A 171 -0.16 -6.54 21.42
C ALA A 171 -0.44 -7.07 22.85
N THR A 172 -1.50 -7.86 22.99
CA THR A 172 -1.84 -8.57 24.24
C THR A 172 -0.74 -9.53 24.74
N PRO A 173 -0.31 -9.49 26.02
CA PRO A 173 0.46 -10.58 26.63
C PRO A 173 -0.48 -11.74 27.02
N ALA A 174 -0.24 -12.93 26.46
CA ALA A 174 -0.95 -14.15 26.80
C ALA A 174 -0.59 -14.64 28.22
N LYS A 175 -1.61 -14.69 29.10
CA LYS A 175 -1.80 -15.52 30.31
C LYS A 175 -0.54 -16.04 31.05
N THR A 176 -0.17 -15.37 32.13
CA THR A 176 0.44 -16.03 33.31
C THR A 176 -0.29 -15.58 34.58
N LYS A 177 -0.92 -16.57 35.24
CA LYS A 177 -1.51 -16.62 36.59
C LYS A 177 -1.71 -15.30 37.35
N ILE A 178 -2.98 -14.96 37.56
CA ILE A 178 -3.46 -13.98 38.54
C ILE A 178 -3.33 -14.61 39.94
N GLY A 179 -2.51 -14.00 40.79
CA GLY A 179 -2.41 -14.25 42.23
C GLY A 179 -1.22 -13.45 42.78
N PRO A 180 -1.33 -12.79 43.95
CA PRO A 180 -0.20 -12.11 44.56
C PRO A 180 0.88 -13.17 44.85
N THR A 181 2.10 -12.87 44.43
CA THR A 181 3.26 -13.74 44.73
C THR A 181 3.54 -13.60 46.22
N GLU A 182 3.70 -14.70 46.96
CA GLU A 182 3.95 -14.72 48.43
C GLU A 182 5.11 -13.81 48.89
N GLN A 183 5.99 -13.41 47.96
CA GLN A 183 7.09 -12.46 48.21
C GLN A 183 6.65 -11.00 48.37
N GLU A 184 5.55 -10.57 47.73
CA GLU A 184 5.03 -9.21 47.88
C GLU A 184 4.21 -9.05 49.18
N GLU A 185 3.53 -10.11 49.63
CA GLU A 185 2.82 -10.12 50.92
C GLU A 185 3.78 -10.14 52.13
N GLN A 186 4.95 -10.76 52.02
CA GLN A 186 5.97 -10.77 53.07
C GLN A 186 6.63 -9.39 53.24
N GLY A 187 6.98 -8.72 52.13
CA GLY A 187 7.55 -7.37 52.16
C GLY A 187 6.56 -6.30 52.64
N LEU A 188 5.26 -6.47 52.38
CA LEU A 188 4.22 -5.57 52.88
C LEU A 188 3.95 -5.77 54.39
N ASN A 189 3.95 -7.02 54.86
CA ASN A 189 3.80 -7.34 56.29
C ASN A 189 5.00 -6.88 57.14
N GLU A 190 6.23 -6.93 56.61
CA GLU A 190 7.40 -6.35 57.27
C GLU A 190 7.30 -4.81 57.37
N ARG A 191 6.85 -4.13 56.31
CA ARG A 191 6.62 -2.67 56.32
C ARG A 191 5.51 -2.25 57.27
N LEU A 192 4.45 -3.05 57.41
CA LEU A 192 3.36 -2.79 58.36
C LEU A 192 3.77 -3.05 59.81
N ARG A 193 4.68 -4.01 60.08
CA ARG A 193 5.27 -4.21 61.43
C ARG A 193 6.23 -3.08 61.81
N ALA A 194 6.99 -2.54 60.86
CA ALA A 194 7.92 -1.43 61.09
C ALA A 194 7.22 -0.10 61.41
N LEU A 195 5.94 0.06 61.05
CA LEU A 195 5.12 1.25 61.35
C LEU A 195 4.31 1.14 62.65
N ARG A 196 4.40 0.00 63.38
CA ARG A 196 3.63 -0.25 64.61
C ARG A 196 4.47 -0.21 65.90
N ASN A 197 5.72 0.25 65.83
CA ASN A 197 6.55 0.59 66.99
C ASN A 197 6.84 2.10 67.02
#